data_AF-A0A8T5NGL9-F1
#
_entry.id   AF-A0A8T5NGL9-F1
#
_cell.length_a   1.000
_cell.length_b   1.000
_cell.length_c   1.000
_cell.angle_alpha   90.00
_cell.angle_beta   90.00
_cell.angle_gamma   90.00
#
_symmetry.space_group_name_H-M   'P 1'
#
loop_
_entity.id
_entity.type
_entity.pdbx_description
1 polymer ?
#
loop_
_entity_poly.entity_id
_entity_poly.type
_entity_poly.pdbx_seq_one_letter_code
_entity_poly.pdbx_strand_id
1 'polypeptide(L)'
;MYKKMRLADTVRIAPELLGAPVEEAVKLALRDKLEGLVDKTIGAIVVITDVIEVGEGHILPGNAGVFYDAVFDAVTFMPEIQEIIEGTVLEVVEFGIFVGIGPLDGLVHVSQLTDEFMSYDEKNSRLITKGSGRALTVGDRVRARIVAVSLNEREPRDSKIGLTMRQHALGKLDWLEEARLEQQREGAGETEGKSKKKKKDDAKEGHSKKSEEGKK
;
A
#
# COMPACT_ATOMS: atom_id res chain seq x y z
N MET A 1 -1.52 -5.30 4.61
CA MET A 1 -2.29 -4.49 5.59
C MET A 1 -1.68 -4.41 6.99
N TYR A 2 -1.94 -3.29 7.69
CA TYR A 2 -1.66 -3.13 9.13
C TYR A 2 -2.74 -3.80 9.99
N LYS A 3 -2.33 -4.53 11.02
CA LYS A 3 -3.20 -5.20 11.98
C LYS A 3 -2.78 -4.82 13.40
N LYS A 4 -3.75 -4.59 14.29
CA LYS A 4 -3.50 -4.50 15.73
C LYS A 4 -3.64 -5.90 16.31
N MET A 5 -2.60 -6.41 16.94
CA MET A 5 -2.56 -7.76 17.51
C MET A 5 -2.18 -7.68 18.98
N ARG A 6 -2.77 -8.57 19.79
CA ARG A 6 -2.33 -8.81 21.17
C ARG A 6 -1.42 -10.03 21.18
N LEU A 7 -0.19 -9.83 21.64
CA LEU A 7 0.86 -10.84 21.67
C LEU A 7 1.29 -11.08 23.11
N ALA A 8 1.85 -12.27 23.34
CA ALA A 8 2.45 -12.64 24.61
C ALA A 8 3.87 -13.12 24.34
N ASP A 9 4.84 -12.60 25.10
CA ASP A 9 6.24 -13.00 25.00
C ASP A 9 6.96 -12.76 26.34
N THR A 10 8.06 -13.48 26.54
CA THR A 10 8.93 -13.33 27.70
C THR A 10 10.10 -12.43 27.35
N VAL A 11 10.33 -11.38 28.15
CA VAL A 11 11.47 -10.47 27.97
C VAL A 11 12.45 -10.57 29.12
N ARG A 12 13.74 -10.46 28.77
CA ARG A 12 14.83 -10.40 29.74
C ARG A 12 15.18 -8.95 30.01
N ILE A 13 15.09 -8.54 31.28
CA ILE A 13 15.52 -7.24 31.75
C ILE A 13 16.91 -7.38 32.35
N ALA A 14 17.84 -6.58 31.85
CA ALA A 14 19.22 -6.57 32.34
C ALA A 14 19.29 -5.92 33.75
N PRO A 15 20.24 -6.33 34.62
CA PRO A 15 20.38 -5.80 35.97
C PRO A 15 20.43 -4.27 36.06
N GLU A 16 21.02 -3.64 35.05
CA GLU A 16 21.20 -2.18 34.98
C GLU A 16 19.87 -1.44 34.87
N LEU A 17 18.83 -2.10 34.37
CA LEU A 17 17.49 -1.54 34.16
C LEU A 17 16.53 -1.82 35.32
N LEU A 18 16.96 -2.57 36.35
CA LEU A 18 16.10 -2.92 37.52
C LEU A 18 15.77 -1.72 38.42
N GLY A 19 16.45 -0.58 38.25
CA GLY A 19 16.14 0.66 38.97
C GLY A 19 14.96 1.44 38.40
N ALA A 20 14.50 1.12 37.20
CA ALA A 20 13.37 1.78 36.54
C ALA A 20 12.03 1.09 36.91
N PRO A 21 10.88 1.77 36.69
CA PRO A 21 9.58 1.12 36.80
C PRO A 21 9.51 -0.12 35.90
N VAL A 22 9.03 -1.24 36.46
CA VAL A 22 9.01 -2.54 35.76
C VAL A 22 8.29 -2.46 34.42
N GLU A 23 7.16 -1.77 34.37
CA GLU A 23 6.37 -1.58 33.15
C GLU A 23 7.14 -0.86 32.05
N GLU A 24 7.92 0.18 32.40
CA GLU A 24 8.75 0.92 31.46
C GLU A 24 9.93 0.06 30.97
N ALA A 25 10.59 -0.65 31.88
CA ALA A 25 11.69 -1.54 31.55
C ALA A 25 11.24 -2.70 30.65
N VAL A 26 10.07 -3.30 30.92
CA VAL A 26 9.44 -4.33 30.08
C VAL A 26 9.10 -3.75 28.71
N LYS A 27 8.46 -2.58 28.66
CA LYS A 27 8.09 -1.93 27.41
C LYS A 27 9.31 -1.64 26.54
N LEU A 28 10.38 -1.10 27.14
CA LEU A 28 11.63 -0.83 26.42
C LEU A 28 12.27 -2.13 25.91
N ALA A 29 12.38 -3.14 26.77
CA ALA A 29 12.95 -4.44 26.39
C ALA A 29 12.15 -5.13 25.28
N LEU A 30 10.81 -5.04 25.32
CA LEU A 30 9.94 -5.55 24.25
C LEU A 30 10.21 -4.83 22.93
N ARG A 31 10.33 -3.50 22.96
CA ARG A 31 10.60 -2.69 21.76
C ARG A 31 11.93 -3.09 21.13
N ASP A 32 12.99 -3.11 21.91
CA ASP A 32 14.33 -3.47 21.44
C ASP A 32 14.40 -4.91 20.92
N LYS A 33 13.63 -5.83 21.53
CA LYS A 33 13.61 -7.24 21.13
C LYS A 33 12.82 -7.48 19.85
N LEU A 34 11.65 -6.84 19.69
CA LEU A 34 10.65 -7.27 18.71
C LEU A 34 10.41 -6.27 17.57
N GLU A 35 10.63 -4.97 17.76
CA GLU A 35 10.39 -4.00 16.69
C GLU A 35 11.34 -4.25 15.50
N GLY A 36 10.77 -4.28 14.30
CA GLY A 36 11.49 -4.58 13.07
C GLY A 36 11.67 -6.08 12.78
N LEU A 37 11.32 -6.99 13.70
CA LEU A 37 11.30 -8.41 13.39
C LEU A 37 10.15 -8.77 12.45
N VAL A 38 10.39 -9.79 11.61
CA VAL A 38 9.40 -10.33 10.69
C VAL A 38 9.16 -11.79 11.01
N ASP A 39 7.90 -12.15 11.12
CA ASP A 39 7.45 -13.52 11.26
C ASP A 39 6.44 -13.84 10.15
N LYS A 40 6.47 -15.06 9.60
CA LYS A 40 5.59 -15.43 8.48
C LYS A 40 4.11 -15.50 8.85
N THR A 41 3.80 -15.67 10.12
CA THR A 41 2.44 -15.83 10.63
C THR A 41 1.85 -14.49 11.04
N ILE A 42 2.58 -13.68 11.79
CA ILE A 42 2.08 -12.39 12.31
C ILE A 42 2.48 -11.18 11.46
N GLY A 43 3.46 -11.33 10.55
CA GLY A 43 3.99 -10.27 9.72
C GLY A 43 5.16 -9.52 10.35
N ALA A 44 5.47 -8.34 9.81
CA ALA A 44 6.48 -7.44 10.35
C ALA A 44 5.93 -6.70 11.58
N ILE A 45 6.59 -6.78 12.73
CA ILE A 45 6.23 -6.00 13.92
C ILE A 45 6.75 -4.58 13.72
N VAL A 46 5.83 -3.61 13.61
CA VAL A 46 6.18 -2.21 13.31
C VAL A 46 6.42 -1.45 14.60
N VAL A 47 5.49 -1.56 15.55
CA VAL A 47 5.59 -0.83 16.82
C VAL A 47 4.83 -1.53 17.92
N ILE A 48 5.38 -1.47 19.12
CA ILE A 48 4.70 -1.90 20.35
C ILE A 48 4.03 -0.71 21.00
N THR A 49 2.71 -0.78 21.07
CA THR A 49 1.86 0.31 21.56
C THR A 49 1.84 0.35 23.08
N ASP A 50 1.24 -0.68 23.67
CA ASP A 50 0.93 -0.73 25.10
C ASP A 50 1.23 -2.11 25.68
N VAL A 51 1.68 -2.13 26.93
CA VAL A 51 1.82 -3.35 27.72
C VAL A 51 0.57 -3.45 28.58
N ILE A 52 -0.15 -4.56 28.44
CA ILE A 52 -1.46 -4.79 29.09
C ILE A 52 -1.27 -5.47 30.43
N GLU A 53 -0.38 -6.47 30.48
CA GLU A 53 -0.12 -7.27 31.66
C GLU A 53 1.37 -7.60 31.74
N VAL A 54 1.91 -7.52 32.96
CA VAL A 54 3.26 -7.96 33.29
C VAL A 54 3.13 -8.98 34.41
N GLY A 55 3.56 -10.21 34.14
CA GLY A 55 3.58 -11.31 35.09
C GLY A 55 4.71 -11.20 36.11
N GLU A 56 4.85 -12.22 36.93
CA GLU A 56 5.90 -12.28 37.94
C GLU A 56 7.29 -12.47 37.31
N GLY A 57 8.25 -11.68 37.79
CA GLY A 57 9.63 -11.77 37.35
C GLY A 57 10.32 -13.00 37.94
N HIS A 58 10.93 -13.83 37.10
CA HIS A 58 11.71 -14.98 37.54
C HIS A 58 13.18 -14.87 37.10
N ILE A 59 14.09 -15.36 37.96
CA ILE A 59 15.53 -15.34 37.70
C ILE A 59 15.99 -16.77 37.41
N LEU A 60 16.69 -16.95 36.30
CA LEU A 60 17.28 -18.23 35.94
C LEU A 60 18.68 -18.36 36.56
N PRO A 61 19.02 -19.49 37.21
CA PRO A 61 20.36 -19.72 37.76
C PRO A 61 21.44 -19.53 36.69
N GLY A 62 22.45 -18.72 36.99
CA GLY A 62 23.53 -18.40 36.05
C GLY A 62 23.23 -17.26 35.06
N ASN A 63 22.05 -16.64 35.12
CA ASN A 63 21.72 -15.43 34.38
C ASN A 63 21.48 -14.28 35.36
N ALA A 64 22.13 -13.13 35.13
CA ALA A 64 21.95 -11.96 35.99
C ALA A 64 20.61 -11.22 35.72
N GLY A 65 19.95 -11.48 34.58
CA GLY A 65 18.71 -10.80 34.22
C GLY A 65 17.46 -11.41 34.85
N VAL A 66 16.43 -10.59 35.01
CA VAL A 66 15.08 -11.02 35.41
C VAL A 66 14.22 -11.20 34.17
N PHE A 67 13.48 -12.30 34.10
CA PHE A 67 12.58 -12.61 33.00
C PHE A 67 11.15 -12.31 33.39
N TYR A 68 10.45 -11.52 32.57
CA TYR A 68 9.07 -11.16 32.77
C TYR A 68 8.24 -11.67 31.60
N ASP A 69 7.15 -12.36 31.91
CA ASP A 69 6.12 -12.70 30.93
C ASP A 69 5.23 -11.48 30.75
N ALA A 70 5.04 -11.02 29.51
CA ALA A 70 4.28 -9.81 29.24
C ALA A 70 3.26 -10.06 28.13
N VAL A 71 2.06 -9.50 28.31
CA VAL A 71 1.03 -9.41 27.28
C VAL A 71 0.97 -7.97 26.81
N PHE A 72 1.11 -7.75 25.51
CA PHE A 72 1.21 -6.42 24.92
C PHE A 72 0.45 -6.32 23.60
N ASP A 73 0.04 -5.10 23.28
CA ASP A 73 -0.57 -4.77 22.00
C ASP A 73 0.51 -4.25 21.04
N ALA A 74 0.60 -4.85 19.86
CA ALA A 74 1.51 -4.45 18.78
C ALA A 74 0.76 -4.14 17.49
N VAL A 75 1.33 -3.25 16.69
CA VAL A 75 0.91 -3.03 15.31
C VAL A 75 1.83 -3.83 14.41
N THR A 76 1.25 -4.79 13.68
CA THR A 76 1.96 -5.61 12.70
C THR A 76 1.57 -5.20 11.29
N PHE A 77 2.45 -5.46 10.34
CA PHE A 77 2.23 -5.26 8.92
C PHE A 77 2.41 -6.59 8.20
N MET A 78 1.32 -7.09 7.61
CA MET A 78 1.30 -8.33 6.85
C MET A 78 0.76 -8.05 5.44
N PRO A 79 1.61 -8.10 4.40
CA PRO A 79 1.15 -7.96 3.02
C PRO A 79 0.40 -9.21 2.57
N GLU A 80 -0.78 -9.03 1.97
CA GLU A 80 -1.60 -10.13 1.45
C GLU A 80 -1.54 -10.20 -0.08
N ILE A 81 -1.63 -11.41 -0.63
CA ILE A 81 -1.60 -11.61 -2.09
C ILE A 81 -2.90 -11.03 -2.68
N GLN A 82 -2.79 -10.35 -3.82
CA GLN A 82 -3.86 -9.62 -4.53
C GLN A 82 -4.34 -8.33 -3.86
N GLU A 83 -3.74 -7.92 -2.75
CA GLU A 83 -4.05 -6.66 -2.08
C GLU A 83 -3.60 -5.47 -2.95
N ILE A 84 -4.46 -4.44 -3.02
CA ILE A 84 -4.13 -3.17 -3.68
C ILE A 84 -3.55 -2.24 -2.63
N ILE A 85 -2.34 -1.74 -2.89
CA ILE A 85 -1.60 -0.85 -2.01
C ILE A 85 -1.28 0.45 -2.73
N GLU A 86 -1.13 1.51 -1.94
CA GLU A 86 -0.55 2.76 -2.39
C GLU A 86 0.82 2.91 -1.74
N GLY A 87 1.80 3.33 -2.53
CA GLY A 87 3.16 3.49 -2.06
C GLY A 87 3.87 4.62 -2.78
N THR A 88 5.07 4.92 -2.30
CA THR A 88 5.93 5.95 -2.90
C THR A 88 7.11 5.27 -3.56
N VAL A 89 7.47 5.69 -4.77
CA VAL A 89 8.66 5.21 -5.46
C VAL A 89 9.90 5.67 -4.69
N LEU A 90 10.65 4.74 -4.14
CA LEU A 90 11.90 5.00 -3.41
C LEU A 90 13.09 5.03 -4.36
N GLU A 91 13.11 4.14 -5.33
CA GLU A 91 14.22 4.00 -6.28
C GLU A 91 13.70 3.52 -7.64
N VAL A 92 14.36 3.98 -8.70
CA VAL A 92 14.09 3.58 -10.08
C VAL A 92 15.36 2.94 -10.62
N VAL A 93 15.23 1.73 -11.15
CA VAL A 93 16.34 0.94 -11.71
C VAL A 93 15.98 0.50 -13.13
N GLU A 94 16.96 0.01 -13.88
CA GLU A 94 16.74 -0.40 -15.29
C GLU A 94 15.65 -1.47 -15.43
N PHE A 95 15.59 -2.42 -14.49
CA PHE A 95 14.66 -3.54 -14.54
C PHE A 95 13.31 -3.28 -13.84
N GLY A 96 13.08 -2.09 -13.25
CA GLY A 96 11.85 -1.81 -12.52
C GLY A 96 11.93 -0.64 -11.55
N ILE A 97 11.02 -0.63 -10.58
CA ILE A 97 10.97 0.38 -9.52
C ILE A 97 10.78 -0.28 -8.16
N PHE A 98 11.41 0.31 -7.14
CA PHE A 98 11.16 -0.02 -5.75
C PHE A 98 10.14 0.96 -5.17
N VAL A 99 9.07 0.41 -4.62
CA VAL A 99 7.95 1.14 -4.04
C VAL A 99 7.91 0.81 -2.56
N GLY A 100 8.02 1.83 -1.71
CA GLY A 100 7.85 1.68 -0.27
C GLY A 100 6.37 1.46 0.05
N ILE A 101 6.06 0.33 0.71
CA ILE A 101 4.67 -0.06 1.05
C ILE A 101 4.41 -0.04 2.56
N GLY A 102 5.26 0.63 3.32
CA GLY A 102 5.21 0.71 4.79
C GLY A 102 6.56 0.35 5.38
N PRO A 103 6.67 -0.71 6.21
CA PRO A 103 7.94 -1.18 6.77
C PRO A 103 8.76 -2.07 5.82
N LEU A 104 8.19 -2.42 4.66
CA LEU A 104 8.81 -3.27 3.65
C LEU A 104 8.77 -2.57 2.29
N ASP A 105 9.64 -3.04 1.39
CA ASP A 105 9.74 -2.54 0.02
C ASP A 105 9.19 -3.56 -0.96
N GLY A 106 8.48 -3.07 -1.98
CA GLY A 106 7.96 -3.85 -3.08
C GLY A 106 8.67 -3.53 -4.39
N LEU A 107 8.93 -4.54 -5.20
CA LEU A 107 9.49 -4.39 -6.54
C LEU A 107 8.38 -4.52 -7.58
N VAL A 108 8.25 -3.51 -8.44
CA VAL A 108 7.49 -3.61 -9.69
C VAL A 108 8.49 -3.80 -10.82
N HIS A 109 8.46 -4.98 -11.45
CA HIS A 109 9.31 -5.23 -12.62
C HIS A 109 8.84 -4.39 -13.82
N VAL A 110 9.76 -4.00 -14.72
CA VAL A 110 9.45 -3.12 -15.87
C VAL A 110 8.32 -3.65 -16.76
N SER A 111 8.21 -4.97 -16.91
CA SER A 111 7.14 -5.62 -17.68
C SER A 111 5.75 -5.57 -17.02
N GLN A 112 5.70 -5.20 -15.74
CA GLN A 112 4.51 -5.08 -14.90
C GLN A 112 4.12 -3.61 -14.63
N LEU A 113 4.88 -2.64 -15.15
CA LEU A 113 4.58 -1.21 -15.00
C LEU A 113 3.44 -0.75 -15.90
N THR A 114 3.60 -0.96 -17.21
CA THR A 114 2.64 -0.54 -18.24
C THR A 114 2.60 -1.55 -19.39
N ASP A 115 1.62 -1.43 -20.28
CA ASP A 115 1.58 -2.19 -21.54
C ASP A 115 2.57 -1.67 -22.60
N GLU A 116 3.15 -0.49 -22.38
CA GLU A 116 4.09 0.14 -23.30
C GLU A 116 5.55 -0.24 -23.00
N PHE A 117 6.39 -0.13 -24.03
CA PHE A 117 7.84 -0.22 -23.85
C PHE A 117 8.36 1.00 -23.09
N MET A 118 9.03 0.73 -21.98
CA MET A 118 9.73 1.75 -21.20
C MET A 118 11.20 1.85 -21.58
N SER A 119 11.73 3.07 -21.55
CA SER A 119 13.15 3.36 -21.66
C SER A 119 13.64 3.91 -20.32
N TYR A 120 14.74 3.36 -19.82
CA TYR A 120 15.43 3.90 -18.65
C TYR A 120 16.34 5.06 -19.09
N ASP A 121 16.21 6.20 -18.42
CA ASP A 121 17.10 7.34 -18.57
C ASP A 121 18.00 7.43 -17.33
N GLU A 122 19.21 6.90 -17.46
CA GLU A 122 20.20 6.76 -16.40
C GLU A 122 20.59 8.10 -15.77
N LYS A 123 20.60 9.19 -16.56
CA LYS A 123 21.04 10.51 -16.08
C LYS A 123 20.07 11.13 -15.08
N ASN A 124 18.80 10.76 -15.15
CA ASN A 124 17.73 11.35 -14.34
C ASN A 124 17.01 10.31 -13.47
N SER A 125 17.52 9.06 -13.44
CA SER A 125 16.92 7.92 -12.72
C SER A 125 15.40 7.84 -12.93
N ARG A 126 14.98 7.85 -14.20
CA ARG A 126 13.56 7.88 -14.58
C ARG A 126 13.24 6.85 -15.65
N LEU A 127 12.02 6.32 -15.61
CA LEU A 127 11.48 5.45 -16.64
C LEU A 127 10.46 6.21 -17.48
N ILE A 128 10.65 6.23 -18.79
CA ILE A 128 9.80 6.97 -19.73
C ILE A 128 9.11 5.98 -20.67
N THR A 129 7.80 6.10 -20.85
CA THR A 129 7.06 5.35 -21.88
C THR A 129 7.33 5.92 -23.28
N LYS A 130 7.59 5.05 -24.26
CA LYS A 130 7.86 5.49 -25.64
C LYS A 130 6.62 6.00 -26.39
N GLY A 131 5.42 5.54 -26.04
CA GLY A 131 4.18 5.93 -26.73
C GLY A 131 3.54 7.17 -26.10
N SER A 132 3.22 7.09 -24.81
CA SER A 132 2.53 8.15 -24.08
C SER A 132 3.45 9.25 -23.54
N GLY A 133 4.77 9.08 -23.57
CA GLY A 133 5.74 10.06 -23.05
C GLY A 133 5.67 10.28 -21.54
N ARG A 134 4.97 9.40 -20.82
CA ARG A 134 4.78 9.45 -19.37
C ARG A 134 6.05 9.02 -18.67
N ALA A 135 6.39 9.72 -17.59
CA ALA A 135 7.59 9.45 -16.81
C ALA A 135 7.24 9.02 -15.38
N LEU A 136 7.99 8.04 -14.88
CA LEU A 136 8.04 7.63 -13.47
C LEU A 136 9.39 8.03 -12.89
N THR A 137 9.34 8.72 -11.76
CA THR A 137 10.48 9.28 -11.03
C THR A 137 10.43 8.89 -9.56
N VAL A 138 11.56 9.00 -8.87
CA VAL A 138 11.63 8.85 -7.42
C VAL A 138 10.75 9.89 -6.74
N GLY A 139 9.97 9.47 -5.74
CA GLY A 139 9.01 10.30 -5.02
C GLY A 139 7.59 10.26 -5.58
N ASP A 140 7.37 9.65 -6.75
CA ASP A 140 6.03 9.51 -7.31
C ASP A 140 5.17 8.59 -6.45
N ARG A 141 3.88 8.95 -6.30
CA ARG A 141 2.90 8.10 -5.63
C ARG A 141 2.23 7.17 -6.64
N VAL A 142 2.26 5.88 -6.32
CA VAL A 142 1.76 4.83 -7.20
C VAL A 142 0.77 3.94 -6.45
N ARG A 143 -0.22 3.44 -7.19
CA ARG A 143 -1.12 2.39 -6.75
C ARG A 143 -0.76 1.11 -7.47
N ALA A 144 -0.46 0.06 -6.72
CA ALA A 144 -0.04 -1.23 -7.23
C ALA A 144 -0.78 -2.38 -6.53
N ARG A 145 -0.73 -3.57 -7.11
CA ARG A 145 -1.27 -4.80 -6.51
C ARG A 145 -0.15 -5.77 -6.18
N ILE A 146 -0.23 -6.39 -5.01
CA ILE A 146 0.70 -7.45 -4.60
C ILE A 146 0.40 -8.73 -5.38
N VAL A 147 1.41 -9.27 -6.05
CA VAL A 147 1.33 -10.53 -6.81
C VAL A 147 2.07 -11.68 -6.16
N ALA A 148 3.15 -11.38 -5.42
CA ALA A 148 3.97 -12.37 -4.75
C ALA A 148 4.46 -11.80 -3.43
N VAL A 149 4.47 -12.63 -2.39
CA VAL A 149 4.99 -12.28 -1.07
C VAL A 149 5.97 -13.36 -0.66
N SER A 150 7.21 -12.97 -0.41
CA SER A 150 8.24 -13.82 0.15
C SER A 150 8.90 -13.07 1.31
N LEU A 151 8.50 -13.42 2.54
CA LEU A 151 9.02 -12.81 3.75
C LEU A 151 10.21 -13.62 4.27
N ASN A 152 11.29 -12.91 4.60
CA ASN A 152 12.47 -13.50 5.24
C ASN A 152 12.47 -13.11 6.73
N GLU A 153 12.40 -14.11 7.61
CA GLU A 153 12.32 -13.91 9.06
C GLU A 153 13.65 -13.44 9.66
N ARG A 154 14.78 -13.82 9.04
CA ARG A 154 16.12 -13.47 9.53
C ARG A 154 16.53 -12.08 9.12
N GLU A 155 16.21 -11.73 7.87
CA GLU A 155 16.59 -10.46 7.26
C GLU A 155 15.33 -9.82 6.66
N PRO A 156 14.58 -9.04 7.45
CA PRO A 156 13.38 -8.33 7.00
C PRO A 156 13.57 -7.56 5.69
N ARG A 157 14.75 -6.94 5.53
CA ARG A 157 15.14 -6.16 4.35
C ARG A 157 15.26 -6.98 3.07
N ASP A 158 15.54 -8.27 3.19
CA ASP A 158 15.65 -9.18 2.05
C ASP A 158 14.29 -9.76 1.63
N SER A 159 13.20 -9.35 2.30
CA SER A 159 11.86 -9.76 1.94
C SER A 159 11.53 -9.26 0.53
N LYS A 160 11.12 -10.18 -0.34
CA LYS A 160 10.79 -9.89 -1.74
C LYS A 160 9.28 -9.82 -1.89
N ILE A 161 8.78 -8.62 -2.15
CA ILE A 161 7.38 -8.39 -2.45
C ILE A 161 7.26 -8.00 -3.92
N GLY A 162 6.61 -8.85 -4.70
CA GLY A 162 6.34 -8.59 -6.11
C GLY A 162 5.07 -7.77 -6.26
N LEU A 163 5.14 -6.66 -7.00
CA LEU A 163 4.04 -5.76 -7.28
C LEU A 163 3.74 -5.68 -8.79
N THR A 164 2.49 -5.37 -9.15
CA THR A 164 2.07 -5.07 -10.52
C THR A 164 1.25 -3.78 -10.60
N MET A 165 1.42 -3.03 -11.68
CA MET A 165 0.67 -1.80 -12.00
C MET A 165 -0.06 -1.89 -13.34
N ARG A 166 0.08 -3.01 -14.06
CA ARG A 166 -0.45 -3.20 -15.43
C ARG A 166 -1.97 -3.41 -15.49
N GLN A 167 -2.64 -3.57 -14.35
CA GLN A 167 -4.08 -3.83 -14.31
C GLN A 167 -4.90 -2.54 -14.31
N HIS A 168 -6.19 -2.65 -14.63
CA HIS A 168 -7.10 -1.51 -14.60
C HIS A 168 -7.12 -0.82 -13.22
N ALA A 169 -7.16 0.51 -13.23
CA ALA A 169 -7.18 1.38 -12.04
C ALA A 169 -5.92 1.31 -11.16
N LEU A 170 -4.82 0.75 -11.67
CA LEU A 170 -3.49 0.82 -11.09
C LEU A 170 -2.59 1.74 -11.93
N GLY A 171 -1.48 2.21 -11.34
CA GLY A 171 -0.60 3.17 -11.99
C GLY A 171 -0.19 4.31 -11.07
N LYS A 172 0.48 5.30 -11.66
CA LYS A 172 0.75 6.58 -10.99
C LYS A 172 -0.57 7.28 -10.69
N LEU A 173 -0.72 7.85 -9.50
CA LEU A 173 -1.97 8.51 -9.09
C LEU A 173 -2.36 9.64 -10.04
N ASP A 174 -1.39 10.45 -10.47
CA ASP A 174 -1.62 11.55 -11.42
C ASP A 174 -2.26 11.05 -12.73
N TRP A 175 -1.79 9.93 -13.28
CA TRP A 175 -2.35 9.37 -14.53
C TRP A 175 -3.76 8.84 -14.34
N LEU A 176 -4.07 8.33 -13.15
CA LEU A 176 -5.40 7.85 -12.80
C LEU A 176 -6.39 9.01 -12.63
N GLU A 177 -5.94 10.13 -12.06
CA GLU A 177 -6.73 11.35 -11.93
C GLU A 177 -7.04 11.97 -13.30
N GLU A 178 -6.05 12.08 -14.18
CA GLU A 178 -6.22 12.54 -15.56
C GLU A 178 -7.25 11.69 -16.32
N ALA A 179 -7.09 10.37 -16.31
CA ALA A 179 -8.01 9.45 -16.98
C ALA A 179 -9.44 9.55 -16.41
N ARG A 180 -9.58 9.76 -15.09
CA ARG A 180 -10.89 9.95 -14.45
C ARG A 180 -11.55 11.25 -14.87
N LEU A 181 -10.79 12.34 -14.99
CA LEU A 181 -11.30 13.63 -15.45
C LEU A 181 -11.74 13.59 -16.91
N GLU A 182 -11.00 12.90 -17.77
CA GLU A 182 -11.37 12.68 -19.18
C GLU A 182 -12.69 11.89 -19.28
N GLN A 183 -12.82 10.78 -18.55
CA GLN A 183 -14.06 9.99 -18.53
C GLN A 183 -15.26 10.78 -18.00
N GLN A 184 -15.08 11.66 -17.01
CA GLN A 184 -16.15 12.51 -16.51
C GLN A 184 -16.58 13.56 -17.54
N ARG A 185 -15.63 14.14 -18.30
CA ARG A 185 -15.92 15.10 -19.38
C ARG A 185 -16.66 14.42 -20.54
N GLU A 186 -16.26 13.21 -20.90
CA GLU A 186 -16.93 12.42 -21.94
C GLU A 186 -18.34 12.00 -21.50
N GLY A 187 -18.49 11.53 -20.26
CA GLY A 187 -19.80 11.16 -19.70
C GLY A 187 -20.78 12.35 -19.57
N ALA A 188 -20.28 13.55 -19.26
CA ALA A 188 -21.07 14.79 -19.24
C ALA A 188 -21.48 15.24 -20.66
N GLY A 189 -20.58 15.11 -21.64
CA GLY A 189 -20.87 15.38 -23.05
C GLY A 189 -21.93 14.44 -23.65
N GLU A 190 -21.94 13.17 -23.25
CA GLU A 190 -22.97 12.20 -23.65
C GLU A 190 -24.34 12.49 -23.02
N THR A 191 -24.39 13.01 -21.79
CA THR A 191 -25.65 13.38 -21.13
C THR A 191 -26.28 14.61 -21.78
N GLU A 192 -25.49 15.61 -22.19
CA GLU A 192 -25.98 16.74 -22.98
C GLU A 192 -26.39 16.33 -24.41
N GLY A 193 -25.65 15.43 -25.04
CA GLY A 193 -25.96 14.87 -26.36
C GLY A 193 -27.30 14.12 -26.38
N LYS A 194 -27.56 13.28 -25.37
CA LYS A 194 -28.86 12.60 -25.21
C LYS A 194 -30.00 13.58 -24.92
N SER A 195 -29.74 14.65 -24.16
CA SER A 195 -30.73 15.69 -23.84
C SER A 195 -31.12 16.53 -25.07
N LYS A 196 -30.15 16.85 -25.95
CA LYS A 196 -30.41 17.55 -27.24
C LYS A 196 -31.09 16.64 -28.26
N LYS A 197 -30.78 15.34 -28.28
CA LYS A 197 -31.43 14.36 -29.18
C LYS A 197 -32.90 14.14 -28.79
N LYS A 198 -33.19 13.99 -27.49
CA LYS A 198 -34.56 13.87 -26.96
C LYS A 198 -35.44 15.09 -27.29
N LYS A 199 -34.90 16.32 -27.14
CA LYS A 199 -35.60 17.56 -27.56
C LYS A 199 -35.83 17.66 -29.08
N LYS A 200 -34.98 17.05 -29.90
CA LYS A 200 -35.12 17.07 -31.36
C LYS A 200 -36.14 16.04 -31.86
N ASP A 201 -36.27 14.91 -31.16
CA ASP A 201 -37.27 13.89 -31.43
C ASP A 201 -38.68 14.35 -30.99
N ASP A 202 -38.81 15.00 -29.82
CA ASP A 202 -40.08 15.60 -29.36
C ASP A 202 -40.58 16.73 -30.30
N ALA A 203 -39.66 17.51 -30.90
CA ALA A 203 -40.01 18.57 -31.85
C ALA A 203 -40.47 18.03 -33.22
N LYS A 204 -40.03 16.82 -33.61
CA LYS A 204 -40.45 16.16 -34.86
C LYS A 204 -41.83 15.53 -34.75
N GLU A 205 -42.20 14.97 -33.61
CA GLU A 205 -43.56 14.45 -33.35
C GLU A 205 -44.61 15.56 -33.20
N GLY A 206 -44.22 16.74 -32.71
CA GLY A 206 -45.13 17.89 -32.63
C GLY A 206 -45.53 18.48 -33.98
N HIS A 207 -44.70 18.30 -35.02
CA HIS A 207 -44.98 18.88 -36.35
C HIS A 207 -45.82 17.98 -37.26
N SER A 208 -45.84 16.65 -37.04
CA SER A 208 -46.69 15.72 -37.79
C SER A 208 -48.16 15.74 -37.35
N LYS A 209 -48.45 16.04 -36.08
CA LYS A 209 -49.83 16.10 -35.57
C LYS A 209 -50.60 17.38 -35.96
N LYS A 210 -49.90 18.49 -36.27
CA LYS A 210 -50.56 19.75 -36.67
C LYS A 210 -51.00 19.81 -38.13
N SER A 211 -50.57 18.88 -38.99
CA SER A 211 -50.98 18.82 -40.40
C SER A 211 -52.24 17.98 -40.65
N GLU A 212 -52.72 17.19 -39.68
CA GLU A 212 -53.91 16.33 -39.84
C GLU A 212 -55.22 16.94 -39.31
N GLU A 213 -55.19 17.96 -38.45
CA GLU A 213 -56.41 18.56 -37.85
C GLU A 213 -57.09 19.65 -38.71
N GLY A 214 -56.62 19.92 -39.93
CA GLY A 214 -57.17 20.96 -40.82
C GLY A 214 -58.13 20.49 -41.91
N LYS A 215 -58.53 19.20 -41.93
CA LYS A 215 -59.49 18.67 -42.90
C LYS A 215 -60.58 17.87 -42.18
N LYS A 216 -61.61 18.56 -41.70
CA LYS A 216 -62.99 18.07 -41.65
C LYS A 216 -63.95 19.22 -41.35
#